data_AF-A0A6P0HYL1-F1
#
_entry.id   AF-A0A6P0HYL1-F1
#
_cell.length_a   1.000
_cell.length_b   1.000
_cell.length_c   1.000
_cell.angle_alpha   90.00
_cell.angle_beta   90.00
_cell.angle_gamma   90.00
#
_symmetry.space_group_name_H-M   'P 1'
#
loop_
_entity.id
_entity.type
_entity.pdbx_description
1 polymer ?
#
loop_
_entity_poly.entity_id
_entity_poly.type
_entity_poly.pdbx_seq_one_letter_code
_entity_poly.pdbx_strand_id
1 'polypeptide(L)'
;VDEIFNYPEISKNFFAMLRSWYEESNNFEIWGNLRMVIAYSTEYHGKLDIYQSPFNVGLPIELKEFTSEQVTQLIYLHQLDPEIVTPLMSMVGGHPYLIRLALYKMFQDELTIEELLKYAPTESGIYQEHLSRHLETMAEKSNIKAVFQEILKANSPVRLPNKNREVHQLEAMGLITIKGDYAQPRCNLYRQYFQER
;
A
#
# COMPACT_ATOMS: atom_id res chain seq x y z
N VAL A 1 11.64 -5.80 -8.74
CA VAL A 1 11.66 -4.72 -9.76
C VAL A 1 12.24 -3.46 -9.15
N ASP A 2 11.86 -3.15 -7.91
CA ASP A 2 12.17 -1.90 -7.22
C ASP A 2 13.67 -1.57 -7.13
N GLU A 3 14.52 -2.56 -6.83
CA GLU A 3 15.98 -2.39 -6.79
C GLU A 3 16.60 -1.91 -8.10
N ILE A 4 15.99 -2.24 -9.25
CA ILE A 4 16.53 -1.85 -10.56
C ILE A 4 16.43 -0.33 -10.75
N PHE A 5 15.47 0.35 -10.11
CA PHE A 5 15.36 1.81 -10.20
C PHE A 5 16.56 2.55 -9.62
N ASN A 6 17.33 1.92 -8.71
CA ASN A 6 18.55 2.48 -8.15
C ASN A 6 19.70 2.58 -9.20
N TYR A 7 19.53 1.97 -10.37
CA TYR A 7 20.52 1.92 -11.44
C TYR A 7 19.95 2.48 -12.77
N PRO A 8 19.95 3.81 -12.98
CA PRO A 8 19.34 4.45 -14.15
C PRO A 8 19.83 3.94 -15.52
N GLU A 9 21.12 3.63 -15.62
CA GLU A 9 21.75 3.09 -16.84
C GLU A 9 21.20 1.71 -17.24
N ILE A 10 20.76 0.94 -16.23
CA ILE A 10 20.18 -0.40 -16.42
C ILE A 10 18.67 -0.30 -16.58
N SER A 11 18.01 0.45 -15.69
CA SER A 11 16.55 0.50 -15.60
C SER A 11 15.89 0.95 -16.89
N LYS A 12 16.44 1.98 -17.54
CA LYS A 12 15.90 2.50 -18.80
C LYS A 12 15.82 1.42 -19.88
N ASN A 13 16.95 0.75 -20.14
CA ASN A 13 17.03 -0.27 -21.18
C ASN A 13 16.23 -1.52 -20.81
N PHE A 14 16.27 -1.93 -19.55
CA PHE A 14 15.53 -3.08 -19.04
C PHE A 14 14.02 -2.91 -19.21
N PHE A 15 13.47 -1.76 -18.79
CA PHE A 15 12.05 -1.49 -18.88
C PHE A 15 11.56 -1.28 -20.32
N ALA A 16 12.37 -0.62 -21.16
CA ALA A 16 12.09 -0.50 -22.60
C ALA A 16 12.06 -1.87 -23.29
N MET A 17 12.97 -2.79 -22.92
CA MET A 17 13.00 -4.16 -23.44
C MET A 17 11.72 -4.94 -23.07
N LEU A 18 11.29 -4.87 -21.81
CA LEU A 18 10.03 -5.52 -21.38
C LEU A 18 8.83 -4.98 -22.17
N ARG A 19 8.77 -3.66 -22.37
CA ARG A 19 7.72 -3.05 -23.18
C ARG A 19 7.77 -3.52 -24.63
N SER A 20 8.96 -3.54 -25.24
CA SER A 20 9.14 -3.99 -26.62
C SER A 20 8.67 -5.43 -26.81
N TRP A 21 9.01 -6.37 -25.91
CA TRP A 21 8.52 -7.75 -26.00
C TRP A 21 7.00 -7.86 -25.92
N TYR A 22 6.35 -7.02 -25.10
CA TYR A 22 4.90 -6.94 -25.08
C TYR A 22 4.34 -6.40 -26.41
N GLU A 23 4.89 -5.31 -26.93
CA GLU A 23 4.42 -4.71 -28.17
C GLU A 23 4.60 -5.64 -29.37
N GLU A 24 5.74 -6.36 -29.44
CA GLU A 24 6.02 -7.32 -30.51
C GLU A 24 5.10 -8.54 -30.49
N SER A 25 4.49 -8.86 -29.35
CA SER A 25 3.47 -9.92 -29.27
C SER A 25 2.23 -9.60 -30.13
N ASN A 26 2.00 -8.32 -30.47
CA ASN A 26 0.93 -7.91 -31.39
C ASN A 26 1.33 -8.07 -32.86
N ASN A 27 2.62 -8.12 -33.18
CA ASN A 27 3.14 -8.13 -34.54
C ASN A 27 3.58 -9.53 -34.98
N PHE A 28 4.07 -10.34 -34.05
CA PHE A 28 4.73 -11.60 -34.33
C PHE A 28 4.21 -12.73 -33.44
N GLU A 29 3.73 -13.80 -34.07
CA GLU A 29 3.11 -14.94 -33.39
C GLU A 29 4.01 -15.60 -32.34
N ILE A 30 5.33 -15.67 -32.61
CA ILE A 30 6.30 -16.26 -31.67
C ILE A 30 6.33 -15.51 -30.33
N TRP A 31 6.22 -14.17 -30.35
CA TRP A 31 6.21 -13.33 -29.16
C TRP A 31 4.87 -13.43 -28.41
N GLY A 32 3.80 -13.80 -29.10
CA GLY A 32 2.50 -14.13 -28.49
C GLY A 32 2.56 -15.30 -27.49
N ASN A 33 3.61 -16.13 -27.52
CA ASN A 33 3.81 -17.22 -26.56
C ASN A 33 4.50 -16.78 -25.26
N LEU A 34 5.09 -15.59 -25.21
CA LEU A 34 5.71 -15.04 -24.01
C LEU A 34 4.64 -14.36 -23.14
N ARG A 35 4.43 -14.87 -21.92
CA ARG A 35 3.54 -14.26 -20.92
C ARG A 35 4.39 -13.67 -19.79
N MET A 36 4.29 -12.37 -19.61
CA MET A 36 5.00 -11.64 -18.54
C MET A 36 4.00 -11.19 -17.48
N VAL A 37 4.37 -11.37 -16.22
CA VAL A 37 3.63 -10.85 -15.06
C VAL A 37 4.59 -9.95 -14.29
N ILE A 38 4.20 -8.69 -14.10
CA ILE A 38 5.00 -7.70 -13.38
C ILE A 38 4.20 -7.24 -12.17
N ALA A 39 4.69 -7.56 -10.98
CA ALA A 39 4.19 -7.01 -9.72
C ALA A 39 5.09 -5.86 -9.27
N TYR A 40 4.50 -4.74 -8.91
CA TYR A 40 5.20 -3.53 -8.49
C TYR A 40 4.38 -2.74 -7.47
N SER A 41 5.06 -2.07 -6.54
CA SER A 41 4.42 -1.10 -5.63
C SER A 41 4.27 0.23 -6.35
N THR A 42 3.18 0.94 -6.05
CA THR A 42 2.99 2.28 -6.62
C THR A 42 3.73 3.39 -5.87
N GLU A 43 4.27 3.07 -4.69
CA GLU A 43 4.91 4.00 -3.76
C GLU A 43 6.12 4.73 -4.35
N TYR A 44 6.92 4.05 -5.17
CA TYR A 44 8.03 4.67 -5.88
C TYR A 44 8.18 4.05 -7.26
N HIS A 45 7.66 4.76 -8.26
CA HIS A 45 8.10 4.55 -9.63
C HIS A 45 9.06 5.70 -9.92
N GLY A 46 10.33 5.38 -10.16
CA GLY A 46 11.28 6.38 -10.63
C GLY A 46 10.74 7.14 -11.86
N LYS A 47 11.46 8.18 -12.30
CA LYS A 47 11.07 8.91 -13.53
C LYS A 47 11.35 8.03 -14.76
N LEU A 48 10.38 7.21 -15.16
CA LEU A 48 10.39 6.55 -16.45
C LEU A 48 9.67 7.40 -17.49
N ASP A 49 10.22 7.42 -18.69
CA ASP A 49 9.54 7.95 -19.87
C ASP A 49 8.25 7.15 -20.09
N ILE A 50 7.13 7.85 -20.29
CA ILE A 50 5.81 7.25 -20.50
C ILE A 50 5.78 6.30 -21.71
N TYR A 51 6.65 6.52 -22.70
CA TYR A 51 6.76 5.68 -23.89
C TYR A 51 7.69 4.47 -23.69
N GLN A 52 8.43 4.42 -22.57
CA GLN A 52 9.36 3.33 -22.25
C GLN A 52 8.90 2.52 -21.04
N SER A 53 7.92 3.03 -20.30
CA SER A 53 7.36 2.33 -19.14
C SER A 53 6.60 1.07 -19.58
N PRO A 54 6.90 -0.10 -18.99
CA PRO A 54 6.08 -1.31 -19.16
C PRO A 54 4.87 -1.31 -18.20
N PHE A 55 4.75 -0.33 -17.31
CA PHE A 55 3.70 -0.29 -16.29
C PHE A 55 2.37 0.27 -16.82
N ASN A 56 2.36 0.89 -18.01
CA ASN A 56 1.17 1.44 -18.66
C ASN A 56 0.69 0.62 -19.88
N VAL A 57 1.15 -0.63 -20.01
CA VAL A 57 0.74 -1.57 -21.05
C VAL A 57 0.26 -2.89 -20.45
N GLY A 58 -0.45 -3.70 -21.25
CA GLY A 58 -0.98 -4.99 -20.81
C GLY A 58 -2.27 -4.88 -20.00
N LEU A 59 -2.61 -5.97 -19.29
CA LEU A 59 -3.80 -6.06 -18.44
C LEU A 59 -3.45 -5.61 -17.01
N PRO A 60 -3.94 -4.46 -16.53
CA PRO A 60 -3.73 -4.06 -15.15
C PRO A 60 -4.60 -4.89 -14.20
N ILE A 61 -3.98 -5.47 -13.17
CA ILE A 61 -4.68 -6.15 -12.07
C ILE A 61 -4.39 -5.39 -10.78
N GLU A 62 -5.39 -4.69 -10.28
CA GLU A 62 -5.31 -3.98 -8.99
C GLU A 62 -5.57 -4.97 -7.84
N LEU A 63 -4.60 -5.09 -6.94
CA LEU A 63 -4.77 -5.84 -5.69
C LEU A 63 -5.40 -4.94 -4.64
N LYS A 64 -6.67 -5.23 -4.33
CA LYS A 64 -7.46 -4.47 -3.36
C LYS A 64 -7.22 -4.96 -1.94
N GLU A 65 -7.67 -4.14 -0.99
CA GLU A 65 -7.77 -4.55 0.41
C GLU A 65 -8.69 -5.76 0.58
N PHE A 66 -8.44 -6.52 1.64
CA PHE A 66 -9.32 -7.60 2.03
C PHE A 66 -10.68 -7.06 2.48
N THR A 67 -11.74 -7.71 2.01
CA THR A 67 -13.08 -7.52 2.58
C THR A 67 -13.22 -8.24 3.91
N SER A 68 -14.25 -7.92 4.68
CA SER A 68 -14.54 -8.62 5.94
C SER A 68 -14.70 -10.12 5.74
N GLU A 69 -15.32 -10.55 4.64
CA GLU A 69 -15.49 -11.96 4.31
C GLU A 69 -14.14 -12.64 4.06
N GLN A 70 -13.22 -11.97 3.36
CA GLN A 70 -11.87 -12.49 3.12
C GLN A 70 -11.04 -12.55 4.40
N VAL A 71 -11.16 -11.55 5.29
CA VAL A 71 -10.51 -11.57 6.61
C VAL A 71 -11.06 -12.71 7.49
N THR A 72 -12.38 -12.91 7.50
CA THR A 72 -13.02 -14.03 8.20
C THR A 72 -12.51 -15.39 7.69
N GLN A 73 -12.37 -15.55 6.37
CA GLN A 73 -11.78 -16.77 5.79
C GLN A 73 -10.34 -16.99 6.26
N LEU A 74 -9.52 -15.94 6.30
CA LEU A 74 -8.15 -16.02 6.81
C LEU A 74 -8.13 -16.41 8.30
N ILE A 75 -9.03 -15.86 9.11
CA ILE A 75 -9.13 -16.18 10.53
C ILE A 75 -9.44 -17.67 10.75
N TYR A 76 -10.34 -18.25 9.97
CA TYR A 76 -10.60 -19.70 10.02
C TYR A 76 -9.37 -20.53 9.64
N LEU A 77 -8.62 -20.12 8.61
CA LEU A 77 -7.36 -20.79 8.24
C LEU A 77 -6.30 -20.71 9.35
N HIS A 78 -6.34 -19.65 10.14
CA HIS A 78 -5.51 -19.47 11.33
C HIS A 78 -6.08 -20.10 12.59
N GLN A 79 -7.25 -20.76 12.54
CA GLN A 79 -7.90 -21.37 13.71
C GLN A 79 -8.12 -20.35 14.86
N LEU A 80 -8.34 -19.08 14.51
CA LEU A 80 -8.61 -18.00 15.47
C LEU A 80 -10.11 -17.76 15.60
N ASP A 81 -10.50 -17.05 16.66
CA ASP A 81 -11.89 -16.70 16.91
C ASP A 81 -12.39 -15.64 15.89
N PRO A 82 -13.47 -15.86 15.14
CA PRO A 82 -14.06 -14.87 14.25
C PRO A 82 -14.52 -13.57 14.94
N GLU A 83 -14.70 -13.54 16.26
CA GLU A 83 -15.02 -12.31 17.01
C GLU A 83 -13.94 -11.23 16.85
N ILE A 84 -12.71 -11.60 16.50
CA ILE A 84 -11.62 -10.63 16.29
C ILE A 84 -11.71 -9.87 14.95
N VAL A 85 -12.55 -10.30 13.99
CA VAL A 85 -12.64 -9.69 12.65
C VAL A 85 -12.95 -8.20 12.75
N THR A 86 -14.06 -7.87 13.41
CA THR A 86 -14.56 -6.50 13.53
C THR A 86 -13.56 -5.58 14.24
N PRO A 87 -13.04 -5.89 15.44
CA PRO A 87 -12.05 -5.04 16.10
C PRO A 87 -10.77 -4.90 15.28
N LEU A 88 -10.24 -5.99 14.69
CA LEU A 88 -9.03 -5.92 13.87
C LEU A 88 -9.21 -4.98 12.67
N MET A 89 -10.30 -5.17 11.91
CA MET A 89 -10.58 -4.33 10.74
C MET A 89 -10.88 -2.88 11.13
N SER A 90 -11.45 -2.63 12.32
CA SER A 90 -11.64 -1.27 12.82
C SER A 90 -10.31 -0.53 13.04
N MET A 91 -9.23 -1.27 13.36
CA MET A 91 -7.90 -0.72 13.55
C MET A 91 -7.16 -0.57 12.22
N VAL A 92 -7.05 -1.65 11.44
CA VAL A 92 -6.14 -1.70 10.28
C VAL A 92 -6.82 -1.71 8.92
N GLY A 93 -8.15 -1.66 8.87
CA GLY A 93 -8.92 -1.81 7.64
C GLY A 93 -8.74 -3.21 7.04
N GLY A 94 -8.73 -3.29 5.71
CA GLY A 94 -8.44 -4.53 4.97
C GLY A 94 -6.98 -4.65 4.52
N HIS A 95 -6.04 -3.93 5.14
CA HIS A 95 -4.66 -3.87 4.66
C HIS A 95 -3.97 -5.26 4.75
N PRO A 96 -3.60 -5.90 3.61
CA PRO A 96 -3.20 -7.31 3.61
C PRO A 96 -2.01 -7.64 4.52
N TYR A 97 -0.96 -6.82 4.49
CA TYR A 97 0.21 -6.99 5.36
C TYR A 97 -0.13 -6.85 6.86
N LEU A 98 -0.86 -5.80 7.26
CA LEU A 98 -1.20 -5.54 8.67
C LEU A 98 -2.13 -6.62 9.24
N ILE A 99 -3.11 -7.07 8.44
CA ILE A 99 -3.97 -8.20 8.78
C ILE A 99 -3.12 -9.46 8.97
N ARG A 100 -2.27 -9.80 7.99
CA ARG A 100 -1.47 -11.02 8.05
C ARG A 100 -0.55 -11.04 9.27
N LEU A 101 0.08 -9.91 9.60
CA LEU A 101 0.97 -9.81 10.75
C LEU A 101 0.22 -9.99 12.07
N ALA A 102 -0.95 -9.38 12.22
CA ALA A 102 -1.81 -9.58 13.40
C ALA A 102 -2.20 -11.06 13.57
N LEU A 103 -2.74 -11.67 12.52
CA LEU A 103 -3.18 -13.07 12.55
C LEU A 103 -2.02 -14.02 12.83
N TYR A 104 -0.83 -13.73 12.30
CA TYR A 104 0.37 -14.53 12.60
C TYR A 104 0.75 -14.44 14.08
N LYS A 105 0.76 -13.25 14.67
CA LYS A 105 1.10 -13.04 16.08
C LYS A 105 0.07 -13.63 17.04
N MET A 106 -1.21 -13.50 16.73
CA MET A 106 -2.31 -14.11 17.49
C MET A 106 -2.26 -15.64 17.41
N PHE A 107 -1.98 -16.20 16.23
CA PHE A 107 -1.86 -17.65 16.07
C PHE A 107 -0.71 -18.26 16.89
N GLN A 108 0.35 -17.50 17.13
CA GLN A 108 1.49 -17.93 17.96
C GLN A 108 1.24 -17.69 19.46
N ASP A 109 0.02 -17.31 19.87
CA ASP A 109 -0.34 -16.92 21.24
C ASP A 109 0.55 -15.79 21.81
N GLU A 110 1.14 -14.95 20.94
CA GLU A 110 2.02 -13.85 21.35
C GLU A 110 1.26 -12.55 21.66
N LEU A 111 -0.02 -12.45 21.27
CA LEU A 111 -0.77 -11.20 21.29
C LEU A 111 -2.28 -11.44 21.29
N THR A 112 -3.02 -10.81 22.20
CA THR A 112 -4.49 -10.77 22.13
C THR A 112 -5.02 -9.62 21.28
N ILE A 113 -6.30 -9.66 20.90
CA ILE A 113 -6.92 -8.55 20.16
C ILE A 113 -6.98 -7.27 21.00
N GLU A 114 -7.20 -7.37 22.31
CA GLU A 114 -7.21 -6.23 23.22
C GLU A 114 -5.83 -5.57 23.31
N GLU A 115 -4.77 -6.38 23.42
CA GLU A 115 -3.39 -5.89 23.42
C GLU A 115 -3.03 -5.25 22.09
N LEU A 116 -3.44 -5.87 20.97
CA LEU A 116 -3.25 -5.30 19.64
C LEU A 116 -3.91 -3.93 19.55
N LEU A 117 -5.19 -3.80 19.90
CA LEU A 117 -5.89 -2.52 19.82
C LEU A 117 -5.24 -1.43 20.68
N LYS A 118 -4.69 -1.80 21.83
CA LYS A 118 -4.04 -0.87 22.75
C LYS A 118 -2.67 -0.41 22.24
N TYR A 119 -1.84 -1.33 21.74
CA TYR A 119 -0.43 -1.05 21.44
C TYR A 119 -0.14 -0.85 19.95
N ALA A 120 -1.02 -1.25 19.04
CA ALA A 120 -0.85 -1.09 17.59
C ALA A 120 -0.38 0.32 17.15
N PRO A 121 -0.95 1.43 17.66
CA PRO A 121 -0.55 2.79 17.26
C PRO A 121 0.64 3.33 18.08
N THR A 122 1.47 2.47 18.68
CA THR A 122 2.59 2.88 19.55
C THR A 122 3.92 2.35 19.04
N GLU A 123 5.03 2.90 19.55
CA GLU A 123 6.39 2.40 19.27
C GLU A 123 6.65 0.99 19.82
N SER A 124 5.79 0.48 20.70
CA SER A 124 5.86 -0.91 21.20
C SER A 124 4.89 -1.85 20.46
N GLY A 125 4.12 -1.34 19.51
CA GLY A 125 3.15 -2.12 18.76
C GLY A 125 3.80 -3.03 17.72
N ILE A 126 3.08 -4.10 17.32
CA ILE A 126 3.55 -5.02 16.28
C ILE A 126 3.77 -4.37 14.92
N TYR A 127 3.22 -3.17 14.69
CA TYR A 127 3.34 -2.44 13.44
C TYR A 127 4.46 -1.39 13.45
N GLN A 128 5.28 -1.32 14.49
CA GLN A 128 6.30 -0.27 14.65
C GLN A 128 7.24 -0.16 13.44
N GLU A 129 7.74 -1.29 12.92
CA GLU A 129 8.64 -1.27 11.76
C GLU A 129 7.97 -0.65 10.52
N HIS A 130 6.69 -1.00 10.30
CA HIS A 130 5.90 -0.46 9.20
C HIS A 130 5.65 1.04 9.33
N LEU A 131 5.28 1.47 10.53
CA LEU A 131 4.96 2.86 10.82
C LEU A 131 6.22 3.75 10.80
N SER A 132 7.33 3.25 11.33
CA SER A 132 8.61 3.97 11.39
C SER A 132 9.16 4.28 10.00
N ARG A 133 9.07 3.32 9.07
CA ARG A 133 9.49 3.53 7.67
C ARG A 133 8.73 4.69 7.00
N HIS A 134 7.42 4.75 7.22
CA HIS A 134 6.61 5.86 6.71
C HIS A 134 6.91 7.18 7.43
N LEU A 135 7.21 7.13 8.73
CA LEU A 135 7.59 8.31 9.50
C LEU A 135 8.93 8.91 9.01
N GLU A 136 9.93 8.07 8.74
CA GLU A 136 11.20 8.46 8.13
C GLU A 136 10.97 9.12 6.76
N THR A 137 10.15 8.49 5.92
CA THR A 137 9.79 9.04 4.60
C THR A 137 9.13 10.42 4.70
N MET A 138 8.31 10.64 5.72
CA MET A 138 7.67 11.95 5.98
C MET A 138 8.63 12.99 6.52
N ALA A 139 9.64 12.59 7.31
CA ALA A 139 10.66 13.49 7.84
C ALA A 139 11.49 14.11 6.70
N GLU A 140 11.76 13.36 5.64
CA GLU A 140 12.47 13.84 4.45
C GLU A 140 11.60 14.75 3.54
N LYS A 141 10.27 14.60 3.58
CA LYS A 141 9.33 15.24 2.64
C LYS A 141 8.29 16.08 3.37
N SER A 142 8.70 17.26 3.83
CA SER A 142 7.88 18.17 4.66
C SER A 142 6.53 18.57 4.04
N ASN A 143 6.46 18.70 2.72
CA ASN A 143 5.23 18.97 1.97
C ASN A 143 4.21 17.82 2.08
N ILE A 144 4.65 16.57 1.96
CA ILE A 144 3.80 15.39 2.10
C ILE A 144 3.28 15.28 3.53
N LYS A 145 4.17 15.48 4.51
CA LYS A 145 3.79 15.48 5.93
C LYS A 145 2.69 16.50 6.22
N ALA A 146 2.81 17.73 5.70
CA ALA A 146 1.83 18.78 5.90
C ALA A 146 0.43 18.40 5.37
N VAL A 147 0.36 17.88 4.14
CA VAL A 147 -0.90 17.42 3.54
C VAL A 147 -1.50 16.25 4.33
N PHE A 148 -0.67 15.30 4.77
CA PHE A 148 -1.17 14.17 5.54
C PHE A 148 -1.73 14.60 6.89
N GLN A 149 -1.07 15.55 7.57
CA GLN A 149 -1.55 16.12 8.83
C GLN A 149 -2.90 16.83 8.70
N GLU A 150 -3.16 17.49 7.56
CA GLU A 150 -4.49 18.05 7.26
C GLU A 150 -5.56 16.96 7.20
N ILE A 151 -5.27 15.85 6.50
CA ILE A 151 -6.16 14.71 6.35
C ILE A 151 -6.41 14.00 7.70
N LEU A 152 -5.37 13.86 8.53
CA LEU A 152 -5.44 13.18 9.83
C LEU A 152 -6.31 13.95 10.85
N LYS A 153 -6.26 15.28 10.84
CA LYS A 153 -7.03 16.14 11.76
C LYS A 153 -8.52 16.18 11.46
N ALA A 154 -8.92 15.81 10.24
CA ALA A 154 -10.32 15.86 9.83
C ALA A 154 -11.09 14.63 10.33
N ASN A 155 -12.24 14.86 10.96
CA ASN A 155 -13.16 13.80 11.41
C ASN A 155 -13.96 13.17 10.26
N SER A 156 -13.87 13.75 9.07
CA SER A 156 -14.55 13.32 7.86
C SER A 156 -13.59 13.42 6.66
N PRO A 157 -13.86 12.75 5.54
CA PRO A 157 -13.06 12.89 4.33
C PRO A 157 -12.85 14.36 3.93
N VAL A 158 -11.61 14.72 3.62
CA VAL A 158 -11.21 16.08 3.24
C VAL A 158 -11.35 16.23 1.73
N ARG A 159 -12.05 17.27 1.28
CA ARG A 159 -12.15 17.58 -0.14
C ARG A 159 -10.86 18.24 -0.63
N LEU A 160 -10.20 17.60 -1.57
CA LEU A 160 -8.95 18.06 -2.19
C LEU A 160 -9.20 18.24 -3.70
N PRO A 161 -9.75 19.41 -4.11
CA PRO A 161 -10.17 19.63 -5.49
C PRO A 161 -8.99 19.64 -6.48
N ASN A 162 -7.78 19.92 -6.00
CA ASN A 162 -6.55 19.79 -6.76
C ASN A 162 -5.75 18.62 -6.20
N LYS A 163 -5.86 17.44 -6.82
CA LYS A 163 -5.01 16.28 -6.51
C LYS A 163 -3.57 16.61 -6.90
N ASN A 164 -2.85 17.23 -5.98
CA ASN A 164 -1.44 17.55 -6.17
C ASN A 164 -0.59 16.29 -6.05
N ARG A 165 0.69 16.43 -6.37
CA ARG A 165 1.66 15.34 -6.36
C ARG A 165 1.75 14.68 -4.98
N GLU A 166 1.58 15.47 -3.91
CA GLU A 166 1.64 15.03 -2.52
C GLU A 166 0.50 14.08 -2.16
N VAL A 167 -0.74 14.39 -2.59
CA VAL A 167 -1.90 13.53 -2.38
C VAL A 167 -1.76 12.19 -3.10
N HIS A 168 -1.33 12.22 -4.37
CA HIS A 168 -1.07 10.98 -5.12
C HIS A 168 0.05 10.15 -4.51
N GLN A 169 1.10 10.81 -3.99
CA GLN A 169 2.17 10.12 -3.29
C GLN A 169 1.68 9.46 -2.00
N LEU A 170 0.81 10.10 -1.21
CA LEU A 170 0.20 9.50 -0.01
C LEU A 170 -0.69 8.30 -0.34
N GLU A 171 -1.45 8.38 -1.44
CA GLU A 171 -2.28 7.27 -1.91
C GLU A 171 -1.41 6.09 -2.36
N ALA A 172 -0.33 6.38 -3.09
CA ALA A 172 0.65 5.41 -3.55
C ALA A 172 1.45 4.76 -2.42
N MET A 173 1.76 5.50 -1.36
CA MET A 173 2.32 4.97 -0.09
C MET A 173 1.31 4.12 0.68
N GLY A 174 0.05 4.05 0.25
CA GLY A 174 -1.00 3.31 0.94
C GLY A 174 -1.43 3.96 2.25
N LEU A 175 -1.18 5.24 2.49
CA LEU A 175 -1.53 5.90 3.77
C LEU A 175 -2.94 6.49 3.77
N ILE A 176 -3.44 6.85 2.60
CA ILE A 176 -4.78 7.39 2.39
C ILE A 176 -5.56 6.56 1.36
N THR A 177 -6.87 6.81 1.33
CA THR A 177 -7.76 6.38 0.24
C THR A 177 -8.43 7.61 -0.35
N ILE A 178 -8.65 7.60 -1.66
CA ILE A 178 -9.34 8.67 -2.37
C ILE A 178 -10.65 8.14 -2.97
N LYS A 179 -11.76 8.83 -2.69
CA LYS A 179 -13.07 8.58 -3.30
C LYS A 179 -13.58 9.87 -3.95
N GLY A 180 -13.58 9.92 -5.28
CA GLY A 180 -13.82 11.16 -6.02
C GLY A 180 -12.73 12.19 -5.70
N ASP A 181 -13.13 13.32 -5.11
CA ASP A 181 -12.24 14.40 -4.66
C ASP A 181 -11.96 14.36 -3.15
N TYR A 182 -12.37 13.29 -2.46
CA TYR A 182 -12.26 13.21 -1.01
C TYR A 182 -11.18 12.24 -0.59
N ALA A 183 -10.27 12.69 0.28
CA ALA A 183 -9.22 11.89 0.87
C ALA A 183 -9.49 11.62 2.35
N GLN A 184 -9.13 10.44 2.82
CA GLN A 184 -9.20 10.06 4.24
C GLN A 184 -8.05 9.12 4.59
N PRO A 185 -7.63 9.02 5.87
CA PRO A 185 -6.69 7.99 6.30
C PRO A 185 -7.20 6.61 5.90
N ARG A 186 -6.31 5.74 5.42
CA ARG A 186 -6.70 4.40 4.96
C ARG A 186 -7.25 3.53 6.09
N CYS A 187 -6.69 3.67 7.29
CA CYS A 187 -7.17 2.97 8.47
C CYS A 187 -6.95 3.79 9.76
N ASN A 188 -7.56 3.34 10.84
CA ASN A 188 -7.51 4.01 12.14
C ASN A 188 -6.12 3.95 12.77
N LEU A 189 -5.35 2.90 12.51
CA LEU A 189 -3.96 2.77 12.91
C LEU A 189 -3.14 3.99 12.49
N TYR A 190 -3.25 4.38 11.22
CA TYR A 190 -2.52 5.54 10.70
C TYR A 190 -3.02 6.84 11.33
N ARG A 191 -4.34 6.96 11.53
CA ARG A 191 -4.91 8.11 12.24
C ARG A 191 -4.28 8.26 13.63
N GLN A 192 -4.31 7.21 14.44
CA GLN A 192 -3.84 7.26 15.82
C GLN A 192 -2.32 7.46 15.91
N TYR A 193 -1.52 6.75 15.09
CA TYR A 193 -0.06 6.84 15.17
C TYR A 193 0.49 8.18 14.68
N PHE A 194 0.01 8.67 13.53
CA PHE A 194 0.58 9.86 12.88
C PHE A 194 -0.02 11.18 13.36
N GLN A 195 -1.22 11.20 13.95
CA GLN A 195 -1.83 12.45 14.43
C GLN A 195 -1.01 13.12 15.54
N GLU A 196 -0.22 12.36 16.29
CA GLU A 196 0.63 12.85 17.38
C GLU A 196 2.07 13.23 16.94
N ARG A 197 2.45 13.03 15.66
CA ARG A 197 3.85 13.09 15.18
C ARG A 197 4.05 13.98 13.95
#